data_AF-A0A3C1SMD0-F1
#
_entry.id   AF-A0A3C1SMD0-F1
#
_cell.length_a   1.000
_cell.length_b   1.000
_cell.length_c   1.000
_cell.angle_alpha   90.00
_cell.angle_beta   90.00
_cell.angle_gamma   90.00
#
_symmetry.space_group_name_H-M   'P 1'
#
loop_
_entity.id
_entity.type
_entity.pdbx_description
1 polymer ?
#
loop_
_entity_poly.entity_id
_entity_poly.type
_entity_poly.pdbx_seq_one_letter_code
_entity_poly.pdbx_strand_id
1 'polypeptide(L)'
;MRSTLTALVLGVAVAGCAPPPPYSAYPMQQQPNRHDRLLVDAGFNVRPADSPRRAAQLQRLPPHRMLVRYRNERPIYLYADPDACRCVYFGNERAYQNYRRMVSDQNLVGDQYTAGRYDEPGSDWDAWGSDW
;
A
#
# COMPACT_ATOMS: atom_id res chain seq x y z
N MET A 1 -42.62 -46.58 -12.21
CA MET A 1 -41.81 -46.76 -10.97
C MET A 1 -40.50 -46.03 -11.16
N ARG A 2 -40.09 -45.24 -10.16
CA ARG A 2 -38.91 -44.34 -10.17
C ARG A 2 -37.67 -45.11 -9.68
N SER A 3 -36.51 -44.97 -10.32
CA SER A 3 -35.22 -45.42 -9.78
C SER A 3 -34.15 -44.33 -9.93
N THR A 4 -33.41 -44.10 -8.85
CA THR A 4 -32.60 -42.91 -8.53
C THR A 4 -31.09 -43.12 -8.69
N LEU A 5 -30.42 -42.10 -9.25
CA LEU A 5 -29.12 -41.47 -8.94
C LEU A 5 -28.01 -42.24 -8.19
N THR A 6 -26.79 -42.18 -8.73
CA THR A 6 -25.60 -41.72 -7.98
C THR A 6 -24.46 -41.31 -8.93
N ALA A 7 -24.21 -40.01 -9.06
CA ALA A 7 -22.97 -39.48 -9.65
C ALA A 7 -22.05 -39.08 -8.49
N LEU A 8 -20.89 -39.73 -8.41
CA LEU A 8 -19.86 -39.45 -7.41
C LEU A 8 -18.99 -38.30 -7.93
N VAL A 9 -19.12 -37.11 -7.35
CA VAL A 9 -18.25 -35.96 -7.67
C VAL A 9 -17.19 -35.84 -6.57
N LEU A 10 -15.95 -36.20 -6.89
CA LEU A 10 -14.78 -35.91 -6.07
C LEU A 10 -14.39 -34.45 -6.28
N GLY A 11 -14.73 -33.59 -5.32
CA GLY A 11 -14.27 -32.20 -5.29
C GLY A 11 -12.88 -32.10 -4.67
N VAL A 12 -11.87 -31.81 -5.49
CA VAL A 12 -10.55 -31.37 -5.00
C VAL A 12 -10.64 -29.85 -4.80
N ALA A 13 -10.66 -29.40 -3.54
CA ALA A 13 -10.59 -27.98 -3.22
C ALA A 13 -9.11 -27.56 -3.12
N VAL A 14 -8.58 -26.96 -4.19
CA VAL A 14 -7.28 -26.29 -4.14
C VAL A 14 -7.52 -24.88 -3.60
N ALA A 15 -7.11 -24.60 -2.37
CA ALA A 15 -7.13 -23.25 -1.81
C ALA A 15 -6.02 -22.43 -2.48
N GLY A 16 -6.34 -21.77 -3.58
CA GLY A 16 -5.46 -20.82 -4.24
C GLY A 16 -5.53 -19.44 -3.58
N CYS A 17 -4.38 -18.83 -3.29
CA CYS A 17 -4.30 -17.41 -2.95
C CYS A 17 -4.81 -16.59 -4.15
N ALA A 18 -6.00 -16.01 -4.03
CA ALA A 18 -6.51 -15.11 -5.06
C ALA A 18 -5.67 -13.81 -5.05
N PRO A 19 -5.13 -13.36 -6.20
CA PRO A 19 -4.54 -12.04 -6.28
C PRO A 19 -5.63 -10.98 -6.01
N PRO A 20 -5.27 -9.81 -5.45
CA PRO A 20 -6.22 -8.73 -5.26
C PRO A 20 -6.87 -8.34 -6.59
N PRO A 21 -8.15 -7.89 -6.58
CA PRO A 21 -8.86 -7.53 -7.80
C PRO A 21 -8.16 -6.38 -8.55
N PRO A 22 -8.23 -6.35 -9.89
CA PRO A 22 -7.65 -5.27 -10.67
C PRO A 22 -8.33 -3.93 -10.32
N TYR A 23 -7.59 -2.82 -10.40
CA TYR A 23 -8.10 -1.51 -9.95
C TYR A 23 -9.38 -1.03 -10.65
N SER A 24 -9.62 -1.51 -11.87
CA SER A 24 -10.85 -1.27 -12.63
C SER A 24 -12.10 -1.84 -11.95
N ALA A 25 -11.95 -2.75 -10.98
CA ALA A 25 -13.05 -3.33 -10.21
C ALA A 25 -13.46 -2.49 -8.99
N TYR A 26 -12.69 -1.46 -8.60
CA TYR A 26 -13.11 -0.53 -7.55
C TYR A 26 -14.07 0.53 -8.12
N PRO A 27 -15.13 0.93 -7.38
CA PRO A 27 -16.01 2.03 -7.77
C PRO A 27 -15.20 3.27 -8.14
N MET A 28 -15.65 4.05 -9.14
CA MET A 28 -14.90 5.22 -9.65
C MET A 28 -14.53 6.23 -8.57
N GLN A 29 -15.33 6.34 -7.49
CA GLN A 29 -15.07 7.18 -6.31
C GLN A 29 -13.94 6.66 -5.40
N GLN A 30 -13.54 5.40 -5.56
CA GLN A 30 -12.52 4.70 -4.79
C GLN A 30 -11.33 4.28 -5.66
N GLN A 31 -11.28 4.70 -6.93
CA GLN A 31 -10.13 4.42 -7.77
C GLN A 31 -8.92 5.19 -7.21
N PRO A 32 -7.80 4.49 -6.95
CA PRO A 32 -6.59 5.15 -6.52
C PRO A 32 -6.20 6.20 -7.55
N ASN A 33 -5.80 7.37 -7.05
CA ASN A 33 -5.29 8.42 -7.91
C ASN A 33 -4.06 7.88 -8.68
N ARG A 34 -3.60 8.59 -9.72
CA ARG A 34 -2.48 8.10 -10.54
C ARG A 34 -1.24 7.77 -9.69
N HIS A 35 -1.02 8.50 -8.61
CA HIS A 35 0.12 8.35 -7.73
C HIS A 35 -0.02 7.12 -6.80
N ASP A 36 -1.19 6.89 -6.26
CA ASP A 36 -1.51 5.70 -5.48
C ASP A 36 -1.27 4.41 -6.28
N ARG A 37 -1.69 4.38 -7.56
CA ARG A 37 -1.42 3.25 -8.45
C ARG A 37 0.07 3.01 -8.64
N LEU A 38 0.83 4.09 -8.83
CA LEU A 38 2.28 4.00 -8.96
C LEU A 38 2.95 3.38 -7.74
N LEU A 39 2.49 3.76 -6.55
CA LEU A 39 3.02 3.21 -5.30
C LEU A 39 2.73 1.71 -5.22
N VAL A 40 1.49 1.27 -5.44
CA VAL A 40 1.16 -0.15 -5.30
C VAL A 40 1.80 -1.00 -6.40
N ASP A 41 1.79 -0.56 -7.66
CA ASP A 41 2.42 -1.25 -8.78
C ASP A 41 3.95 -1.39 -8.56
N ALA A 42 4.57 -0.40 -7.90
CA ALA A 42 5.97 -0.46 -7.52
C ALA A 42 6.26 -1.46 -6.39
N GLY A 43 5.24 -1.91 -5.67
CA GLY A 43 5.31 -2.89 -4.58
C GLY A 43 5.18 -2.28 -3.18
N PHE A 44 4.64 -1.08 -3.03
CA PHE A 44 4.28 -0.54 -1.72
C PHE A 44 3.02 -1.21 -1.17
N ASN A 45 3.00 -1.44 0.14
CA ASN A 45 1.84 -1.93 0.86
C ASN A 45 1.07 -0.77 1.47
N VAL A 46 -0.22 -0.69 1.18
CA VAL A 46 -1.12 0.30 1.78
C VAL A 46 -1.57 -0.14 3.17
N ARG A 47 -1.53 0.78 4.14
CA ARG A 47 -2.01 0.58 5.51
C ARG A 47 -3.03 1.67 5.86
N PRO A 48 -4.33 1.34 5.96
CA PRO A 48 -5.35 2.29 6.38
C PRO A 48 -5.14 2.76 7.82
N ALA A 49 -5.52 4.01 8.11
CA ALA A 49 -5.62 4.52 9.47
C ALA A 49 -6.94 4.09 10.14
N ASP A 50 -7.09 2.79 10.32
CA ASP A 50 -8.29 2.09 10.82
C ASP A 50 -8.48 2.12 12.35
N SER A 51 -7.62 2.84 13.08
CA SER A 51 -7.72 3.03 14.53
C SER A 51 -7.48 4.49 14.91
N PRO A 52 -8.01 4.97 16.06
CA PRO A 52 -7.76 6.34 16.52
C PRO A 52 -6.27 6.67 16.64
N ARG A 53 -5.46 5.68 17.06
CA ARG A 53 -4.00 5.80 17.20
C ARG A 53 -3.32 6.03 15.85
N ARG A 54 -3.67 5.22 14.83
CA ARG A 54 -3.16 5.40 13.46
C ARG A 54 -3.65 6.70 12.82
N ALA A 55 -4.90 7.09 13.06
CA ALA A 55 -5.45 8.34 12.55
C ALA A 55 -4.73 9.56 13.12
N ALA A 56 -4.46 9.57 14.43
CA ALA A 56 -3.68 10.63 15.07
C ALA A 56 -2.24 10.68 14.54
N GLN A 57 -1.60 9.53 14.32
CA GLN A 57 -0.24 9.49 13.76
C GLN A 57 -0.22 9.91 12.28
N LEU A 58 -1.21 9.51 11.48
CA LEU A 58 -1.33 9.91 10.07
C LEU A 58 -1.39 11.44 9.92
N GLN A 59 -2.12 12.13 10.81
CA GLN A 59 -2.21 13.60 10.81
C GLN A 59 -0.88 14.31 11.10
N ARG A 60 0.10 13.62 11.68
CA ARG A 60 1.44 14.19 11.99
C ARG A 60 2.43 13.98 10.86
N LEU A 61 2.19 13.01 9.98
CA LEU A 61 3.08 12.75 8.86
C LEU A 61 2.99 13.88 7.83
N PRO A 62 4.12 14.29 7.22
CA PRO A 62 4.10 15.18 6.07
C PRO A 62 3.17 14.62 4.97
N PRO A 63 2.06 15.31 4.64
CA PRO A 63 1.09 14.81 3.69
C PRO A 63 1.67 14.84 2.29
N HIS A 64 1.32 13.83 1.49
CA HIS A 64 1.65 13.74 0.07
C HIS A 64 3.13 13.91 -0.27
N ARG A 65 4.01 13.48 0.64
CA ARG A 65 5.46 13.48 0.41
C ARG A 65 6.04 12.09 0.54
N MET A 66 6.94 11.78 -0.39
CA MET A 66 7.78 10.60 -0.30
C MET A 66 8.82 10.82 0.80
N LEU A 67 8.83 9.95 1.80
CA LEU A 67 9.78 10.02 2.91
C LEU A 67 10.59 8.72 2.99
N VAL A 68 11.80 8.82 3.55
CA VAL A 68 12.63 7.67 3.92
C VAL A 68 13.03 7.77 5.38
N ARG A 69 12.98 6.63 6.07
CA ARG A 69 13.45 6.47 7.45
C ARG A 69 14.24 5.19 7.56
N TYR A 70 15.03 5.05 8.61
CA TYR A 70 15.82 3.85 8.85
C TYR A 70 15.32 3.10 10.08
N ARG A 71 15.07 1.79 9.91
CA ARG A 71 14.76 0.87 11.00
C ARG A 71 15.81 -0.25 10.97
N ASN A 72 16.60 -0.37 12.03
CA ASN A 72 17.70 -1.34 12.08
C ASN A 72 18.59 -1.26 10.83
N GLU A 73 19.00 -0.04 10.46
CA GLU A 73 19.85 0.26 9.29
C GLU A 73 19.22 -0.04 7.92
N ARG A 74 17.98 -0.51 7.88
CA ARG A 74 17.24 -0.76 6.63
C ARG A 74 16.33 0.44 6.30
N PRO A 75 16.38 0.97 5.07
CA PRO A 75 15.51 2.07 4.67
C PRO A 75 14.08 1.57 4.49
N ILE A 76 13.15 2.27 5.12
CA ILE A 76 11.70 2.17 4.92
C ILE A 76 11.23 3.45 4.26
N TYR A 77 10.59 3.27 3.12
CA TYR A 77 10.02 4.32 2.30
C TYR A 77 8.54 4.43 2.58
N LEU A 78 8.04 5.65 2.75
CA LEU A 78 6.63 5.87 3.03
C LEU A 78 6.05 7.08 2.31
N TYR A 79 4.75 7.01 2.08
CA TYR A 79 3.95 8.09 1.54
C TYR A 79 2.61 8.13 2.28
N ALA A 80 2.24 9.29 2.82
CA ALA A 80 1.01 9.47 3.57
C ALA A 80 -0.02 10.22 2.74
N ASP A 81 -1.24 9.69 2.66
CA ASP A 81 -2.39 10.38 2.07
C ASP A 81 -3.52 10.48 3.13
N PRO A 82 -3.57 11.60 3.87
CA PRO A 82 -4.58 11.80 4.90
C PRO A 82 -5.96 12.17 4.36
N ASP A 83 -6.08 12.52 3.08
CA ASP A 83 -7.29 13.15 2.54
C ASP A 83 -8.15 12.17 1.74
N ALA A 84 -7.55 11.44 0.79
CA ALA A 84 -8.31 10.53 -0.06
C ALA A 84 -8.42 9.13 0.56
N CYS A 85 -7.32 8.38 0.68
CA CYS A 85 -7.37 7.02 1.24
C CYS A 85 -7.40 6.98 2.78
N ARG A 86 -6.96 8.05 3.46
CA ARG A 86 -6.67 8.07 4.91
C ARG A 86 -5.74 6.91 5.30
N CYS A 87 -4.58 6.84 4.64
CA CYS A 87 -3.68 5.70 4.72
C CYS A 87 -2.20 6.10 4.58
N VAL A 88 -1.32 5.15 4.88
CA VAL A 88 0.13 5.25 4.62
C VAL A 88 0.57 4.08 3.76
N TYR A 89 1.32 4.36 2.71
CA TYR A 89 2.00 3.37 1.89
C TYR A 89 3.39 3.12 2.46
N PHE A 90 3.78 1.85 2.59
CA PHE A 90 5.10 1.43 3.06
C PHE A 90 5.80 0.57 2.02
N GLY A 91 7.07 0.88 1.75
CA GLY A 91 7.89 0.18 0.78
C GLY A 91 9.32 0.00 1.28
N ASN A 92 9.98 -1.02 0.77
CA ASN A 92 11.42 -1.20 0.93
C ASN A 92 12.18 -0.52 -0.21
N GLU A 93 13.52 -0.61 -0.16
CA GLU A 93 14.42 -0.10 -1.21
C GLU A 93 14.00 -0.53 -2.63
N ARG A 94 13.67 -1.83 -2.81
CA ARG A 94 13.26 -2.35 -4.13
C ARG A 94 11.98 -1.67 -4.63
N ALA A 95 10.99 -1.49 -3.75
CA ALA A 95 9.75 -0.81 -4.11
C ALA A 95 10.01 0.66 -4.47
N TYR A 96 10.86 1.36 -3.72
CA TYR A 96 11.22 2.73 -4.04
C TYR A 96 11.94 2.86 -5.39
N GLN A 97 12.88 1.96 -5.70
CA GLN A 97 13.57 1.97 -6.99
C GLN A 97 12.62 1.70 -8.17
N ASN A 98 11.66 0.77 -8.02
CA ASN A 98 10.60 0.55 -9.01
C ASN A 98 9.78 1.82 -9.22
N TYR A 99 9.32 2.43 -8.13
CA TYR A 99 8.53 3.65 -8.15
C TYR A 99 9.28 4.79 -8.86
N ARG A 100 10.57 4.98 -8.57
CA ARG A 100 11.40 6.00 -9.24
C ARG A 100 11.52 5.78 -10.74
N ARG A 101 11.64 4.53 -11.21
CA ARG A 101 11.59 4.20 -12.64
C ARG A 101 10.25 4.60 -13.25
N MET A 102 9.13 4.19 -12.64
CA MET A 102 7.80 4.48 -13.16
C MET A 102 7.45 5.99 -13.16
N VAL A 103 7.94 6.75 -12.17
CA VAL A 103 7.83 8.22 -12.12
C VAL A 103 8.61 8.83 -13.29
N SER A 104 9.83 8.36 -13.54
CA SER A 104 10.66 8.82 -14.66
C SER A 104 10.03 8.50 -16.02
N ASP A 105 9.54 7.27 -16.21
CA ASP A 105 8.91 6.83 -17.46
C ASP A 105 7.66 7.67 -17.81
N GLN A 106 7.03 8.24 -16.78
CA GLN A 106 5.87 9.11 -16.92
C GLN A 106 6.20 10.60 -16.92
N ASN A 107 7.49 10.96 -16.93
CA ASN A 107 7.99 12.35 -16.88
C ASN A 107 7.42 13.15 -15.70
N LEU A 108 7.20 12.49 -14.56
CA LEU A 108 6.72 13.14 -13.35
C LEU A 108 7.88 13.82 -12.62
N VAL A 109 7.74 15.11 -12.36
CA VAL A 109 8.77 15.93 -11.68
C VAL A 109 8.17 16.66 -10.49
N GLY A 110 8.96 16.83 -9.44
CA GLY A 110 8.56 17.52 -8.21
C GLY A 110 9.08 16.84 -6.95
N ASP A 111 9.12 17.59 -5.85
CA ASP A 111 9.70 17.15 -4.58
C ASP A 111 8.93 15.98 -3.96
N GLN A 112 7.61 15.91 -4.20
CA GLN A 112 6.76 14.82 -3.73
C GLN A 112 7.19 13.43 -4.24
N TYR A 113 7.94 13.36 -5.35
CA TYR A 113 8.40 12.11 -5.93
C TYR A 113 9.80 11.68 -5.47
N THR A 114 10.49 12.51 -4.68
CA THR A 114 11.83 12.25 -4.18
C THR A 114 11.79 12.02 -2.68
N ALA A 115 12.33 10.91 -2.21
CA ALA A 115 12.31 10.58 -0.79
C ALA A 115 13.14 11.59 0.02
N GLY A 116 12.47 12.35 0.88
CA GLY A 116 13.10 13.18 1.91
C GLY A 116 13.36 12.39 3.18
N ARG A 117 14.51 12.59 3.82
CA ARG A 117 14.80 11.96 5.12
C ARG A 117 13.80 12.44 6.18
N TYR A 118 13.22 11.51 6.92
CA TYR A 118 12.25 11.81 7.98
C TYR A 118 12.59 11.05 9.27
N ASP A 119 13.17 11.79 10.22
CA ASP A 119 13.56 11.30 11.54
C ASP A 119 12.91 12.18 12.62
N GLU A 120 11.58 12.22 12.68
CA GLU A 120 10.90 13.02 13.71
C GLU A 120 10.87 12.28 15.06
N PRO A 121 11.38 12.89 16.15
CA PRO A 121 11.23 12.36 17.49
C PRO A 121 9.75 12.27 17.90
N GLY A 122 9.35 11.19 18.58
CA GLY A 122 7.98 11.05 19.09
C GLY A 122 6.94 10.58 18.08
N SER A 123 7.35 10.25 16.85
CA SER A 123 6.50 9.50 15.92
C SER A 123 6.21 8.09 16.45
N ASP A 124 4.92 7.79 16.61
CA ASP A 124 4.44 6.53 17.15
C ASP A 124 4.38 5.44 16.07
N TRP A 125 5.55 4.95 15.68
CA TRP A 125 5.68 3.97 14.61
C TRP A 125 5.10 2.60 14.97
N ASP A 126 5.03 2.29 16.27
CA ASP A 126 4.37 1.07 16.76
C ASP A 126 2.87 1.05 16.43
N ALA A 127 2.25 2.23 16.22
CA ALA A 127 0.88 2.33 15.75
C ALA A 127 0.66 1.61 14.40
N TRP A 128 1.71 1.50 13.57
CA TRP A 128 1.65 0.89 12.24
C TRP A 128 2.00 -0.62 12.24
N GLY A 129 2.25 -1.22 13.41
CA GLY A 129 2.55 -2.65 13.57
C GLY A 129 4.05 -2.97 13.53
N SER A 130 4.43 -4.26 13.51
CA SER A 130 5.83 -4.69 13.39
C SER A 130 6.34 -4.81 11.95
N ASP A 131 5.40 -4.83 10.99
CA ASP A 131 5.63 -5.27 9.60
C ASP A 131 5.65 -4.09 8.62
N TRP A 132 6.02 -2.90 9.10
CA TRP A 132 6.36 -1.74 8.28
C TRP A 132 7.86 -1.64 8.02
#